data_AF-A0A916VQC9-F1
#
_entry.id   AF-A0A916VQC9-F1
#
_cell.length_a   1.000
_cell.length_b   1.000
_cell.length_c   1.000
_cell.angle_alpha   90.00
_cell.angle_beta   90.00
_cell.angle_gamma   90.00
#
_symmetry.space_group_name_H-M   'P 1'
#
loop_
_entity.id
_entity.type
_entity.pdbx_description
1 polymer ?
#
loop_
_entity_poly.entity_id
_entity_poly.type
_entity_poly.pdbx_seq_one_letter_code
_entity_poly.pdbx_strand_id
1 'polypeptide(L)'
;MRTAYQYKLRPNKEQLATIEMWLELLRRQYNYRLGERFSWWEENRCPVNACPLVMPIPQLLDDPDYYSQKKDLVNTKHQFPEYKLIHSQVLQDCIKRVKLAFDRWLKADKNGHKSGKPREKIYWRYGSVKNEKMIFQIGYRYSQLKICGPRNMSFNMVRYISLTHPTGLQML
;
A
#
# COMPACT_ATOMS: atom_id res chain seq x y z
N MET A 1 2.18 19.53 25.75
CA MET A 1 3.46 19.60 24.99
C MET A 1 3.26 18.88 23.66
N ARG A 2 3.37 19.56 22.50
CA ARG A 2 3.33 18.88 21.19
C ARG A 2 4.70 18.25 20.94
N THR A 3 4.78 16.93 20.91
CA THR A 3 6.05 16.17 20.74
C THR A 3 6.35 15.80 19.28
N ALA A 4 5.45 16.12 18.35
CA ALA A 4 5.60 15.81 16.92
C ALA A 4 5.53 17.09 16.07
N TYR A 5 6.56 17.32 15.25
CA TYR A 5 6.65 18.45 14.33
C TYR A 5 6.27 18.00 12.91
N GLN A 6 5.56 18.84 12.16
CA GLN A 6 5.18 18.57 10.78
C GLN A 6 6.12 19.32 9.82
N TYR A 7 6.76 18.59 8.90
CA TYR A 7 7.68 19.14 7.90
C TYR A 7 7.15 18.89 6.49
N LYS A 8 7.47 19.79 5.54
CA LYS A 8 7.13 19.63 4.12
C LYS A 8 8.37 19.16 3.37
N LEU A 9 8.31 18.03 2.66
CA LEU A 9 9.40 17.69 1.72
C LEU A 9 9.32 18.59 0.50
N ARG A 10 10.50 18.97 0.00
CA ARG A 10 10.69 19.66 -1.26
C ARG A 10 11.55 18.78 -2.17
N PRO A 11 10.94 17.79 -2.87
CA PRO A 11 11.67 16.92 -3.77
C PRO A 11 12.15 17.67 -5.01
N ASN A 12 13.30 17.25 -5.53
CA ASN A 12 13.77 17.63 -6.86
C ASN A 12 12.83 17.06 -7.95
N LYS A 13 12.88 17.61 -9.17
CA LYS A 13 12.09 17.14 -10.33
C LYS A 13 12.27 15.64 -10.59
N GLU A 14 13.51 15.15 -10.53
CA GLU A 14 13.82 13.72 -10.72
C GLU A 14 13.26 12.83 -9.61
N GLN A 15 13.37 13.29 -8.36
CA GLN A 15 12.79 12.60 -7.21
C GLN A 15 11.27 12.53 -7.31
N LEU A 16 10.64 13.62 -7.78
CA LEU A 16 9.20 13.68 -7.98
C LEU A 16 8.74 12.70 -9.07
N ALA A 17 9.42 12.65 -10.21
CA ALA A 17 9.13 11.67 -11.26
C ALA A 17 9.24 10.22 -10.77
N THR A 18 10.27 9.94 -9.95
CA THR A 18 10.47 8.62 -9.33
C THR A 18 9.34 8.27 -8.37
N ILE A 19 8.92 9.22 -7.53
CA ILE A 19 7.80 9.01 -6.59
C ILE A 19 6.49 8.77 -7.35
N GLU A 20 6.22 9.53 -8.40
CA GLU A 20 5.00 9.38 -9.22
C GLU A 20 4.95 8.00 -9.88
N MET A 21 6.07 7.55 -10.46
CA MET A 21 6.20 6.21 -11.01
C MET A 21 5.92 5.14 -9.94
N TRP A 22 6.51 5.26 -8.74
CA TRP A 22 6.28 4.30 -7.67
C TRP A 22 4.84 4.30 -7.17
N LEU A 23 4.20 5.45 -7.05
CA LEU A 23 2.79 5.57 -6.66
C LEU A 23 1.88 4.90 -7.69
N GLU A 24 2.18 5.06 -8.98
CA GLU A 24 1.42 4.42 -10.06
C GLU A 24 1.57 2.90 -10.03
N LEU A 25 2.79 2.38 -9.85
CA LEU A 25 3.02 0.93 -9.68
C LEU A 25 2.29 0.37 -8.46
N LEU A 26 2.34 1.08 -7.32
CA LEU A 26 1.64 0.65 -6.12
C LEU A 26 0.12 0.70 -6.27
N ARG A 27 -0.41 1.66 -7.05
CA ARG A 27 -1.84 1.74 -7.38
C ARG A 27 -2.28 0.53 -8.20
N ARG A 28 -1.52 0.19 -9.24
CA ARG A 28 -1.77 -1.00 -10.09
C ARG A 28 -1.77 -2.27 -9.25
N GLN A 29 -0.74 -2.45 -8.41
CA GLN A 29 -0.65 -3.57 -7.48
C GLN A 29 -1.86 -3.64 -6.54
N TYR A 30 -2.26 -2.52 -5.95
CA TYR A 30 -3.40 -2.47 -5.03
C TYR A 30 -4.69 -2.92 -5.74
N ASN A 31 -4.95 -2.39 -6.94
CA ASN A 31 -6.16 -2.72 -7.69
C ASN A 31 -6.16 -4.18 -8.13
N TYR A 32 -5.02 -4.69 -8.61
CA TYR A 32 -4.88 -6.10 -9.00
C TYR A 32 -5.18 -7.04 -7.84
N ARG A 33 -4.53 -6.84 -6.68
CA ARG A 33 -4.73 -7.68 -5.48
C ARG A 33 -6.11 -7.54 -4.86
N LEU A 34 -6.75 -6.38 -5.03
CA LEU A 34 -8.13 -6.19 -4.63
C LEU A 34 -9.08 -6.95 -5.56
N GLY A 35 -8.80 -6.94 -6.87
CA GLY A 35 -9.52 -7.71 -7.89
C GLY A 35 -9.51 -9.21 -7.59
N GLU A 36 -8.34 -9.80 -7.30
CA GLU A 36 -8.23 -11.21 -6.92
C GLU A 36 -9.16 -11.59 -5.75
N ARG A 37 -9.21 -10.74 -4.72
CA ARG A 37 -10.09 -10.96 -3.56
C ARG A 37 -11.57 -10.81 -3.91
N PHE A 38 -11.91 -9.93 -4.84
CA PHE A 38 -13.28 -9.82 -5.33
C PHE A 38 -13.68 -11.02 -6.18
N SER A 39 -12.82 -11.49 -7.09
CA SER A 39 -13.07 -12.71 -7.86
C SER A 39 -13.32 -13.89 -6.93
N TRP A 40 -12.43 -14.10 -5.95
CA TRP A 40 -12.62 -15.12 -4.92
C TRP A 40 -13.97 -14.96 -4.18
N TRP A 41 -14.32 -13.74 -3.77
CA TRP A 41 -15.56 -13.49 -3.04
C TRP A 41 -16.83 -13.74 -3.84
N GLU A 42 -16.86 -13.36 -5.12
CA GLU A 42 -18.02 -13.57 -5.99
C GLU A 42 -18.13 -15.04 -6.42
N GLU A 43 -17.02 -15.71 -6.70
CA GLU A 43 -17.00 -17.12 -7.14
C GLU A 43 -17.31 -18.11 -6.01
N ASN A 44 -16.93 -17.80 -4.78
CA ASN A 44 -17.20 -18.66 -3.62
C ASN A 44 -18.59 -18.44 -3.00
N ARG A 45 -19.40 -17.51 -3.53
CA ARG A 45 -20.70 -17.17 -2.95
C ARG A 45 -21.82 -17.36 -3.97
N CYS A 46 -22.68 -18.34 -3.76
CA CYS A 46 -23.97 -18.39 -4.46
C CYS A 46 -25.07 -17.71 -3.61
N PRO A 47 -26.06 -17.04 -4.22
CA PRO A 47 -27.25 -16.62 -3.50
C PRO A 47 -27.95 -17.86 -2.93
N VAL A 48 -28.30 -17.85 -1.65
CA VAL A 48 -28.98 -18.98 -0.96
C VAL A 48 -30.23 -19.45 -1.71
N ASN A 49 -30.87 -18.53 -2.43
CA ASN A 49 -32.13 -18.75 -3.15
C ASN A 49 -31.94 -18.98 -4.67
N ALA A 50 -30.71 -19.01 -5.18
CA ALA A 50 -30.43 -19.19 -6.59
C ALA A 50 -29.16 -20.03 -6.74
N CYS A 51 -29.33 -21.36 -6.72
CA CYS A 51 -28.36 -22.24 -7.34
C CYS A 51 -28.78 -22.40 -8.80
N PRO A 52 -28.05 -21.84 -9.79
CA PRO A 52 -28.35 -22.12 -11.19
C PRO A 52 -28.00 -23.59 -11.44
N LEU A 53 -29.00 -24.47 -11.44
CA LEU A 53 -28.86 -25.91 -11.78
C LEU A 53 -28.33 -26.15 -13.21
N VAL A 54 -28.07 -25.07 -13.97
CA VAL A 54 -27.61 -25.06 -15.36
C VAL A 54 -26.09 -24.89 -15.46
N MET A 55 -25.39 -24.50 -14.38
CA MET A 55 -23.93 -24.30 -14.38
C MET A 55 -23.25 -25.41 -13.55
N PRO A 56 -22.12 -25.99 -14.02
CA PRO A 56 -21.26 -26.75 -13.12
C PRO A 56 -20.82 -25.81 -11.99
N ILE A 57 -20.88 -26.30 -10.74
CA ILE A 57 -20.36 -25.58 -9.59
C ILE A 57 -18.87 -25.31 -9.88
N PRO A 58 -18.42 -24.04 -9.93
CA PRO A 58 -17.02 -23.75 -10.19
C PRO A 58 -16.15 -24.39 -9.10
N GLN A 59 -14.93 -24.78 -9.46
CA GLN A 59 -13.98 -25.27 -8.46
C GLN A 59 -13.76 -24.16 -7.43
N LEU A 60 -13.91 -24.50 -6.14
CA LEU A 60 -13.67 -23.57 -5.04
C LEU A 60 -12.26 -23.00 -5.18
N LEU A 61 -12.16 -21.69 -5.39
CA LEU A 61 -10.87 -21.01 -5.40
C LEU A 61 -10.32 -20.92 -3.97
N ASP A 62 -9.03 -21.20 -3.83
CA ASP A 62 -8.30 -20.96 -2.59
C ASP A 62 -8.38 -19.49 -2.18
N ASP A 63 -8.53 -19.21 -0.88
CA ASP A 63 -8.57 -17.84 -0.36
C ASP A 63 -7.26 -17.12 -0.68
N PRO A 64 -7.30 -15.97 -1.40
CA PRO A 64 -6.16 -15.10 -1.58
C PRO A 64 -5.82 -14.40 -0.25
N ASP A 65 -5.33 -15.13 0.75
CA ASP A 65 -4.88 -14.56 2.01
C ASP A 65 -3.65 -13.65 1.84
N TYR A 66 -3.37 -12.84 2.86
CA TYR A 66 -2.22 -11.95 2.88
C TYR A 66 -0.89 -12.67 2.63
N TYR A 67 -0.72 -13.88 3.18
CA TYR A 67 0.52 -14.62 3.00
C TYR A 67 0.67 -15.16 1.57
N SER A 68 -0.40 -15.61 0.92
CA SER A 68 -0.35 -16.08 -0.48
C SER A 68 -0.03 -14.92 -1.42
N GLN A 69 -0.73 -13.80 -1.31
CA GLN A 69 -0.45 -12.59 -2.09
C GLN A 69 0.96 -12.04 -1.83
N LYS A 70 1.46 -12.13 -0.58
CA LYS A 70 2.82 -11.71 -0.24
C LYS A 70 3.88 -12.62 -0.85
N LYS A 71 3.66 -13.93 -0.89
CA LYS A 71 4.56 -14.91 -1.54
C LYS A 71 4.63 -14.63 -3.05
N ASP A 72 3.50 -14.32 -3.67
CA ASP A 72 3.41 -14.04 -5.11
C ASP A 72 4.10 -12.73 -5.53
N LEU A 73 4.49 -11.85 -4.59
CA LEU A 73 5.32 -10.68 -4.92
C LEU A 73 6.65 -11.06 -5.58
N VAL A 74 7.19 -12.25 -5.30
CA VAL A 74 8.41 -12.74 -5.94
C VAL A 74 8.17 -12.93 -7.43
N ASN A 75 7.06 -13.57 -7.78
CA ASN A 75 6.63 -13.77 -9.16
C ASN A 75 6.29 -12.43 -9.84
N THR A 76 5.60 -11.52 -9.15
CA THR A 76 5.34 -10.16 -9.67
C THR A 76 6.64 -9.44 -10.04
N LYS A 77 7.69 -9.54 -9.22
CA LYS A 77 9.01 -8.94 -9.51
C LYS A 77 9.76 -9.63 -10.64
N HIS A 78 9.48 -10.90 -10.89
CA HIS A 78 10.05 -11.64 -12.01
C HIS A 78 9.41 -11.19 -13.33
N GLN A 79 8.07 -11.13 -13.36
CA GLN A 79 7.31 -10.71 -14.55
C GLN A 79 7.46 -9.22 -14.87
N PHE A 80 7.48 -8.38 -13.83
CA PHE A 80 7.55 -6.92 -13.95
C PHE A 80 8.79 -6.38 -13.24
N PRO A 81 9.92 -6.22 -13.95
CA PRO A 81 11.18 -5.81 -13.35
C PRO A 81 11.13 -4.41 -12.72
N GLU A 82 10.21 -3.53 -13.16
CA GLU A 82 9.97 -2.20 -12.58
C GLU A 82 9.66 -2.26 -11.06
N TYR A 83 9.04 -3.34 -10.58
CA TYR A 83 8.75 -3.52 -9.15
C TYR A 83 10.01 -3.80 -8.31
N LYS A 84 11.14 -4.12 -8.93
CA LYS A 84 12.43 -4.23 -8.23
C LYS A 84 12.94 -2.87 -7.77
N LEU A 85 12.53 -1.79 -8.44
CA LEU A 85 12.85 -0.42 -8.04
C LEU A 85 12.17 -0.01 -6.73
N ILE A 86 11.12 -0.72 -6.30
CA ILE A 86 10.41 -0.41 -5.06
C ILE A 86 10.92 -1.33 -3.95
N HIS A 87 11.26 -0.73 -2.80
CA HIS A 87 11.64 -1.48 -1.60
C HIS A 87 10.57 -2.51 -1.22
N SER A 88 11.00 -3.74 -0.91
CA SER A 88 10.13 -4.91 -0.65
C SER A 88 9.07 -4.64 0.42
N GLN A 89 9.44 -3.97 1.51
CA GLN A 89 8.52 -3.62 2.59
C GLN A 89 7.34 -2.74 2.12
N VAL A 90 7.56 -1.84 1.16
CA VAL A 90 6.52 -0.95 0.64
C VAL A 90 5.46 -1.75 -0.13
N LEU A 91 5.90 -2.75 -0.91
CA LEU A 91 5.01 -3.68 -1.61
C LEU A 91 4.22 -4.54 -0.63
N GLN A 92 4.85 -5.04 0.43
CA GLN A 92 4.18 -5.80 1.49
C GLN A 92 3.11 -4.96 2.21
N ASP A 93 3.40 -3.70 2.48
CA ASP A 93 2.45 -2.78 3.09
C ASP A 93 1.27 -2.47 2.16
N CYS A 94 1.50 -2.43 0.84
CA CYS A 94 0.42 -2.32 -0.14
C CYS A 94 -0.58 -3.47 0.00
N ILE A 95 -0.11 -4.71 0.06
CA ILE A 95 -0.95 -5.90 0.24
C ILE A 95 -1.66 -5.86 1.60
N LYS A 96 -0.95 -5.46 2.67
CA LYS A 96 -1.55 -5.30 4.00
C LYS A 96 -2.72 -4.32 3.98
N ARG A 97 -2.63 -3.22 3.20
CA ARG A 97 -3.73 -2.26 3.05
C ARG A 97 -4.92 -2.85 2.30
N VAL A 98 -4.68 -3.72 1.31
CA VAL A 98 -5.76 -4.45 0.62
C VAL A 98 -6.49 -5.35 1.63
N LYS A 99 -5.75 -6.17 2.38
CA LYS A 99 -6.31 -7.03 3.44
C LYS A 99 -7.17 -6.23 4.41
N LEU A 100 -6.62 -5.16 5.00
CA LEU A 100 -7.34 -4.33 5.97
C LEU A 100 -8.58 -3.66 5.39
N ALA A 101 -8.55 -3.25 4.11
CA ALA A 101 -9.73 -2.67 3.47
C ALA A 101 -10.83 -3.71 3.28
N PHE A 102 -10.45 -4.93 2.88
CA PHE A 102 -11.36 -6.05 2.68
C PHE A 102 -11.95 -6.55 4.01
N ASP A 103 -11.11 -6.73 5.03
CA ASP A 103 -11.53 -7.15 6.37
C ASP A 103 -12.56 -6.18 6.98
N ARG A 104 -12.37 -4.86 6.84
CA ARG A 104 -13.31 -3.84 7.34
C ARG A 104 -14.66 -3.85 6.61
N TRP A 105 -14.70 -4.36 5.39
CA TRP A 105 -15.94 -4.51 4.64
C TRP A 105 -16.72 -5.75 5.10
N LEU A 106 -16.01 -6.86 5.35
CA LEU A 106 -16.63 -8.11 5.76
C LEU A 106 -17.02 -8.12 7.25
N LYS A 107 -16.07 -7.74 8.11
CA LYS A 107 -16.19 -7.77 9.57
C LYS A 107 -16.68 -6.42 10.08
N ALA A 108 -17.62 -6.47 11.03
CA ALA A 108 -18.05 -5.29 11.75
C ALA A 108 -16.99 -4.85 12.76
N ASP A 109 -16.88 -3.54 12.96
CA ASP A 109 -16.10 -2.95 14.04
C ASP A 109 -16.71 -3.29 15.41
N LYS A 110 -16.02 -2.95 16.49
CA LYS A 110 -16.49 -3.15 17.88
C LYS A 110 -17.88 -2.54 18.16
N ASN A 111 -18.25 -1.52 17.40
CA ASN A 111 -19.54 -0.82 17.49
C ASN A 111 -20.61 -1.42 16.57
N GLY A 112 -20.34 -2.55 15.89
CA GLY A 112 -21.26 -3.21 14.96
C GLY A 112 -21.32 -2.60 13.55
N HIS A 113 -20.64 -1.48 13.30
CA HIS A 113 -20.62 -0.83 11.99
C HIS A 113 -19.66 -1.52 11.02
N LYS A 114 -20.07 -1.67 9.75
CA LYS A 114 -19.23 -2.17 8.66
C LYS A 114 -18.82 -1.02 7.74
N SER A 115 -17.62 -1.09 7.19
CA SER A 115 -17.22 -0.18 6.12
C SER A 115 -17.90 -0.57 4.81
N GLY A 116 -18.10 0.40 3.91
CA GLY A 116 -18.58 0.12 2.56
C GLY A 116 -17.59 -0.70 1.73
N LYS A 117 -18.08 -1.29 0.62
CA LYS A 117 -17.28 -2.10 -0.32
C LYS A 117 -16.00 -1.33 -0.73
N PRO A 118 -14.81 -1.95 -0.65
CA PRO A 118 -13.57 -1.30 -1.04
C PRO A 118 -13.65 -0.88 -2.51
N ARG A 119 -13.21 0.34 -2.80
CA ARG A 119 -13.19 0.88 -4.16
C ARG A 119 -11.80 0.81 -4.75
N GLU A 120 -11.76 0.49 -6.04
CA GLU A 120 -10.57 0.65 -6.87
C GLU A 120 -10.02 2.07 -6.81
N LYS A 121 -8.71 2.17 -7.00
CA LYS A 121 -7.96 3.41 -6.87
C LYS A 121 -7.68 3.98 -8.26
N ILE A 122 -8.26 5.14 -8.50
CA ILE A 122 -7.93 6.02 -9.63
C ILE A 122 -6.59 6.72 -9.32
N TYR A 123 -5.88 7.19 -10.35
CA TYR A 123 -4.55 7.83 -10.28
C TYR A 123 -4.38 8.78 -9.08
N TRP A 124 -5.31 9.71 -8.85
CA TRP A 124 -5.24 10.70 -7.76
C TRP A 124 -5.52 10.14 -6.36
N ARG A 125 -6.13 8.95 -6.25
CA ARG A 125 -6.62 8.38 -4.96
C ARG A 125 -5.59 7.51 -4.26
N TYR A 126 -4.54 7.03 -4.96
CA TYR A 126 -3.43 6.31 -4.34
C TYR A 126 -2.30 7.27 -3.95
N GLY A 127 -2.64 8.35 -3.24
CA GLY A 127 -1.69 9.41 -2.91
C GLY A 127 -0.90 9.22 -1.61
N SER A 128 -1.06 8.09 -0.91
CA SER A 128 -0.44 7.90 0.41
C SER A 128 0.24 6.56 0.53
N VAL A 129 1.48 6.58 1.02
CA VAL A 129 2.26 5.42 1.44
C VAL A 129 2.75 5.71 2.86
N LYS A 130 2.69 4.71 3.74
CA LYS A 130 3.10 4.83 5.14
C LYS A 130 4.33 3.96 5.41
N ASN A 131 5.41 4.22 4.67
CA ASN A 131 6.63 3.44 4.81
C ASN A 131 7.86 4.33 4.69
N GLU A 132 8.69 4.33 5.73
CA GLU A 132 9.94 5.07 5.81
C GLU A 132 11.02 4.59 4.83
N LYS A 133 11.01 3.31 4.44
CA LYS A 133 11.99 2.73 3.51
C LYS A 133 11.92 3.36 2.13
N MET A 134 10.74 3.82 1.71
CA MET A 134 10.56 4.57 0.46
C MET A 134 11.33 5.90 0.47
N ILE A 135 11.38 6.59 1.62
CA ILE A 135 12.05 7.88 1.79
C ILE A 135 13.56 7.72 1.80
N PHE A 136 14.07 6.71 2.52
CA PHE A 136 15.48 6.37 2.52
C PHE A 136 15.99 6.08 1.11
N GLN A 137 15.17 5.46 0.27
CA GLN A 137 15.51 5.17 -1.12
C GLN A 137 15.55 6.42 -2.03
N ILE A 138 14.88 7.51 -1.63
CA ILE A 138 14.90 8.81 -2.35
C ILE A 138 16.06 9.71 -1.85
N GLY A 139 16.82 9.24 -0.85
CA GLY A 139 17.98 9.94 -0.28
C GLY A 139 17.68 10.77 0.98
N TYR A 140 16.47 10.67 1.54
CA TYR A 140 16.07 11.41 2.74
C TYR A 140 16.21 10.53 4.00
N ARG A 141 16.74 11.09 5.10
CA ARG A 141 16.86 10.40 6.41
C ARG A 141 15.78 10.90 7.39
N TYR A 142 14.55 10.39 7.33
CA TYR A 142 13.50 10.76 8.29
C TYR A 142 12.63 9.55 8.69
N SER A 143 12.15 9.54 9.93
CA SER A 143 11.29 8.48 10.48
C SER A 143 9.79 8.87 10.48
N GLN A 144 8.99 7.98 9.87
CA GLN A 144 7.53 7.95 9.74
C GLN A 144 6.86 8.95 8.78
N LEU A 145 5.95 8.41 7.96
CA LEU A 145 5.43 9.03 6.75
C LEU A 145 3.90 9.01 6.65
N LYS A 146 3.32 10.14 6.21
CA LYS A 146 1.99 10.22 5.62
C LYS A 146 2.03 11.06 4.34
N ILE A 147 2.47 10.50 3.21
CA ILE A 147 2.38 11.23 1.92
C ILE A 147 0.90 11.54 1.66
N CYS A 148 0.58 12.81 1.36
CA CYS A 148 -0.76 13.27 1.01
C CYS A 148 -0.78 13.79 -0.43
N GLY A 149 -0.75 12.89 -1.41
CA GLY A 149 -0.94 13.19 -2.83
C GLY A 149 0.21 13.97 -3.49
N PRO A 150 0.17 14.10 -4.84
CA PRO A 150 1.25 14.68 -5.63
C PRO A 150 1.43 16.19 -5.38
N ARG A 151 0.39 16.91 -4.96
CA ARG A 151 0.42 18.38 -4.80
C ARG A 151 0.78 18.88 -3.40
N ASN A 152 0.69 18.06 -2.35
CA ASN A 152 0.98 18.48 -0.97
C ASN A 152 1.57 17.33 -0.13
N MET A 153 2.81 16.94 -0.46
CA MET A 153 3.57 15.99 0.37
C MET A 153 3.95 16.65 1.71
N SER A 154 3.19 16.34 2.77
CA SER A 154 3.48 16.77 4.14
C SER A 154 3.80 15.58 5.05
N PHE A 155 4.68 15.76 6.03
CA PHE A 155 5.28 14.70 6.85
C PHE A 155 5.05 15.01 8.32
N ASN A 156 4.60 14.03 9.11
CA ASN A 156 4.56 14.15 10.57
C ASN A 156 5.78 13.44 11.14
N MET A 157 6.73 14.18 11.71
CA MET A 157 7.91 13.65 12.39
C MET A 157 7.55 13.31 13.84
N VAL A 158 7.71 12.04 14.24
CA VAL A 158 7.40 11.59 15.60
C VAL A 158 8.65 11.41 16.46
N ARG A 159 9.86 11.28 15.88
CA ARG A 159 11.14 11.31 16.61
C ARG A 159 12.31 11.80 15.74
N TYR A 160 13.14 12.69 16.28
CA TYR A 160 14.51 12.91 15.79
C TYR A 160 15.33 11.67 16.19
N ILE A 161 15.87 10.93 15.23
CA ILE A 161 16.98 10.02 15.49
C ILE A 161 18.23 10.80 15.12
N SER A 162 18.80 11.50 16.10
CA SER A 162 20.19 11.92 16.04
C SER A 162 21.05 10.65 16.02
N LEU A 163 21.61 10.32 14.86
CA LEU A 163 22.76 9.42 14.81
C LEU A 163 23.89 10.20 14.13
N THR A 164 24.80 10.63 15.01
CA THR A 164 26.19 11.04 14.79
C THR A 164 26.72 10.70 13.39
N HIS A 165 27.16 11.73 12.66
CA HIS A 165 28.05 11.54 11.51
C HIS A 165 29.35 10.89 12.00
N PRO A 166 29.89 9.86 11.32
CA PRO A 166 31.29 9.54 11.39
C PRO A 166 31.99 10.36 10.31
N THR A 167 32.33 11.61 10.61
CA THR A 167 33.44 12.38 10.02
C THR A 167 33.20 13.84 10.36
N GLY A 168 34.08 14.38 11.21
CA GLY A 168 34.05 15.77 11.62
C GLY A 168 34.31 16.71 10.45
N LEU A 169 33.58 17.81 10.46
CA LEU A 169 34.01 19.11 9.99
C LEU A 169 33.16 20.12 10.76
N GLN A 170 33.83 20.86 11.66
CA GLN A 170 33.27 21.98 12.42
C GLN A 170 32.81 23.06 11.44
N MET A 171 31.61 23.60 11.66
CA MET A 171 31.19 24.85 11.03
C MET A 171 31.16 25.96 12.07
N LEU A 172 31.78 27.08 11.73
CA LEU A 172 31.40 28.41 12.18
C LEU A 172 29.97 28.73 11.74
#